data_AF-A0AA39TDD5-F1
#
_entry.id   AF-A0AA39TDD5-F1
#
_cell.length_a   1.000
_cell.length_b   1.000
_cell.length_c   1.000
_cell.angle_alpha   90.00
_cell.angle_beta   90.00
_cell.angle_gamma   90.00
#
_symmetry.space_group_name_H-M   'P 1'
#
loop_
_entity.id
_entity.type
_entity.pdbx_description
1 polymer ?
#
loop_
_entity_poly.entity_id
_entity_poly.type
_entity_poly.pdbx_seq_one_letter_code
_entity_poly.pdbx_strand_id
1 'polypeptide(L)'
;MLNICLTLKSPPLPITTFTSINSSSWRRRRKRKEPSTQLHVSAVSYQDFIHFALNETKTHTTLLVPSPLQDKYNALIANDGKTELQMLSYQAPKIRLLRSMNIQSELMQVFDFAVFPNPEFDLPIFCANFFTTANKNIIVLDLNPLHDVISQRDYKDKYYKNLMPLGLKYAKLLPWGGKLTSESIKFFSPIVIWAKFTSSQDKNDALYSAFMEYYKAWLVLMDQSIEEKDVSQIKRNCEAQHRYLTWRAEKDPGHGVLKKLIGETLAKDLLRNFLFSGIDELGSKKFLDYFPEYCCEDGAINEKRSIVGKSFESRPWNSSGEFVGNNSEANI
;
A
#
# COMPACT_ATOMS: atom_id res chain seq x y z
N MET A 1 71.61 -18.75 37.64
CA MET A 1 70.57 -19.79 37.78
C MET A 1 70.50 -20.20 39.24
N LEU A 2 69.26 -20.34 39.75
CA LEU A 2 68.86 -20.84 41.07
C LEU A 2 69.25 -19.98 42.30
N ASN A 3 68.46 -19.91 43.37
CA ASN A 3 67.02 -20.05 43.56
C ASN A 3 66.73 -19.56 44.99
N ILE A 4 65.50 -19.11 45.20
CA ILE A 4 64.94 -18.57 46.44
C ILE A 4 64.71 -19.68 47.47
N CYS A 5 65.00 -19.41 48.74
CA CYS A 5 64.24 -19.96 49.86
C CYS A 5 64.48 -19.10 51.11
N LEU A 6 63.43 -18.70 51.82
CA LEU A 6 63.38 -18.68 53.29
C LEU A 6 61.92 -18.42 53.70
N THR A 7 61.35 -19.43 54.33
CA THR A 7 60.08 -19.47 55.05
C THR A 7 60.13 -18.64 56.33
N LEU A 8 58.99 -18.13 56.82
CA LEU A 8 58.55 -18.25 58.23
C LEU A 8 57.14 -17.64 58.48
N LYS A 9 56.51 -18.15 59.54
CA LYS A 9 55.07 -18.20 59.88
C LYS A 9 54.51 -16.93 60.55
N SER A 10 53.17 -16.83 60.54
CA SER A 10 52.25 -15.81 61.09
C SER A 10 52.10 -15.80 62.63
N PRO A 11 51.48 -14.74 63.22
CA PRO A 11 50.18 -14.91 63.93
C PRO A 11 49.26 -13.62 63.86
N PRO A 12 48.16 -13.42 64.64
CA PRO A 12 46.79 -13.32 64.10
C PRO A 12 46.04 -11.98 64.33
N LEU A 13 44.86 -11.89 63.73
CA LEU A 13 43.86 -10.80 63.72
C LEU A 13 43.27 -10.45 65.11
N PRO A 14 42.69 -9.24 65.25
CA PRO A 14 41.47 -9.06 66.03
C PRO A 14 40.29 -8.56 65.18
N ILE A 15 39.12 -9.11 65.52
CA ILE A 15 37.78 -8.77 65.04
C ILE A 15 37.29 -7.54 65.82
N THR A 16 36.65 -6.58 65.14
CA THR A 16 35.79 -5.58 65.81
C THR A 16 34.53 -5.35 65.00
N THR A 17 33.39 -5.54 65.67
CA THR A 17 32.02 -5.36 65.20
C THR A 17 31.53 -3.92 65.39
N PHE A 18 30.81 -3.44 64.37
CA PHE A 18 29.67 -2.51 64.33
C PHE A 18 29.65 -1.21 65.16
N THR A 19 29.47 -0.08 64.46
CA THR A 19 28.43 0.93 64.77
C THR A 19 28.10 1.80 63.56
N SER A 20 26.84 2.20 63.46
CA SER A 20 26.18 2.94 62.39
C SER A 20 26.31 4.47 62.49
N ILE A 21 26.15 5.16 61.35
CA ILE A 21 25.30 6.35 61.09
C ILE A 21 25.98 7.39 60.17
N ASN A 22 25.29 7.61 59.04
CA ASN A 22 25.17 8.80 58.19
C ASN A 22 26.32 9.82 58.12
N SER A 23 26.84 9.97 56.90
CA SER A 23 26.84 11.30 56.27
C SER A 23 26.70 11.18 54.75
N SER A 24 25.85 12.05 54.24
CA SER A 24 25.39 12.18 52.86
C SER A 24 26.51 12.61 51.91
N SER A 25 26.67 11.90 50.79
CA SER A 25 27.24 12.48 49.58
C SER A 25 26.44 12.07 48.34
N TRP A 26 25.88 13.08 47.70
CA TRP A 26 25.13 12.98 46.46
C TRP A 26 26.03 12.50 45.32
N ARG A 27 25.88 11.25 44.88
CA ARG A 27 26.38 10.80 43.57
C ARG A 27 25.22 10.69 42.61
N ARG A 28 25.16 11.62 41.65
CA ARG A 28 24.32 11.54 40.45
C ARG A 28 24.64 10.24 39.71
N ARG A 29 23.77 9.23 39.84
CA ARG A 29 23.76 8.06 38.96
C ARG A 29 23.34 8.52 37.57
N ARG A 30 24.28 8.57 36.63
CA ARG A 30 23.98 8.54 35.19
C ARG A 30 23.17 7.26 34.94
N LYS A 31 21.87 7.40 34.69
CA LYS A 31 21.06 6.34 34.07
C LYS A 31 21.77 5.95 32.78
N ARG A 32 22.34 4.75 32.73
CA ARG A 32 22.69 4.10 31.45
C ARG A 32 21.39 4.07 30.66
N LYS A 33 21.36 4.74 29.50
CA LYS A 33 20.33 4.51 28.48
C LYS A 33 20.42 3.03 28.16
N GLU A 34 19.35 2.30 28.45
CA GLU A 34 19.14 0.97 27.87
C GLU A 34 19.28 1.09 26.35
N PRO A 35 19.83 0.07 25.66
CA PRO A 35 19.86 0.08 24.22
C PRO A 35 18.41 0.16 23.75
N SER A 36 18.11 1.16 22.90
CA SER A 36 16.82 1.24 22.23
C SER A 36 16.57 -0.09 21.54
N THR A 37 15.53 -0.81 21.98
CA THR A 37 15.00 -1.97 21.28
C THR A 37 14.82 -1.58 19.81
N GLN A 38 15.63 -2.14 18.93
CA GLN A 38 15.46 -2.00 17.49
C GLN A 38 14.08 -2.58 17.17
N LEU A 39 13.11 -1.70 16.89
CA LEU A 39 11.79 -2.08 16.43
C LEU A 39 11.94 -2.64 15.02
N HIS A 40 11.97 -3.96 14.91
CA HIS A 40 11.96 -4.67 13.65
C HIS A 40 10.58 -4.54 12.99
N VAL A 41 10.53 -4.40 11.66
CA VAL A 41 9.26 -4.43 10.92
C VAL A 41 8.55 -5.77 11.18
N SER A 42 7.24 -5.70 11.45
CA SER A 42 6.43 -6.77 12.03
C SER A 42 6.35 -8.07 11.22
N ALA A 43 5.92 -9.15 11.86
CA ALA A 43 5.87 -10.55 11.41
C ALA A 43 5.00 -10.90 10.17
N VAL A 44 4.39 -9.92 9.48
CA VAL A 44 3.54 -10.20 8.30
C VAL A 44 4.41 -10.23 7.05
N SER A 45 4.30 -11.31 6.27
CA SER A 45 4.91 -11.39 4.95
C SER A 45 3.88 -11.04 3.88
N TYR A 46 4.10 -9.95 3.14
CA TYR A 46 3.25 -9.65 1.98
C TYR A 46 3.38 -10.67 0.83
N GLN A 47 4.36 -11.58 0.89
CA GLN A 47 4.40 -12.73 0.00
C GLN A 47 3.18 -13.64 0.17
N ASP A 48 2.66 -13.78 1.39
CA ASP A 48 1.49 -14.62 1.65
C ASP A 48 0.23 -14.07 0.96
N PHE A 49 0.16 -12.75 0.77
CA PHE A 49 -0.90 -12.06 0.03
C PHE A 49 -0.78 -12.38 -1.47
N ILE A 50 0.44 -12.31 -2.01
CA ILE A 50 0.73 -12.66 -3.42
C ILE A 50 0.39 -14.12 -3.68
N HIS A 51 0.90 -15.03 -2.85
CA HIS A 51 0.67 -16.47 -3.00
C HIS A 51 -0.81 -16.81 -2.97
N PHE A 52 -1.56 -16.25 -2.01
CA PHE A 52 -3.00 -16.40 -1.96
C PHE A 52 -3.66 -15.89 -3.25
N ALA A 53 -3.36 -14.66 -3.68
CA ALA A 53 -4.01 -14.06 -4.85
C ALA A 53 -3.74 -14.87 -6.13
N LEU A 54 -2.50 -15.30 -6.36
CA LEU A 54 -2.15 -16.11 -7.53
C LEU A 54 -2.80 -17.49 -7.51
N ASN A 55 -2.88 -18.13 -6.33
CA ASN A 55 -3.52 -19.43 -6.19
C ASN A 55 -5.04 -19.33 -6.38
N GLU A 56 -5.67 -18.33 -5.78
CA GLU A 56 -7.11 -18.08 -5.94
C GLU A 56 -7.43 -17.73 -7.40
N THR A 57 -6.63 -16.90 -8.08
CA THR A 57 -6.87 -16.58 -9.50
C THR A 57 -6.89 -17.84 -10.38
N LYS A 58 -6.02 -18.82 -10.09
CA LYS A 58 -5.95 -20.08 -10.85
C LYS A 58 -7.18 -20.96 -10.68
N THR A 59 -7.99 -20.77 -9.64
CA THR A 59 -9.27 -21.51 -9.50
C THR A 59 -10.37 -20.91 -10.38
N HIS A 60 -10.25 -19.64 -10.75
CA HIS A 60 -11.21 -18.92 -11.61
C HIS A 60 -10.80 -18.89 -13.09
N THR A 61 -9.50 -19.03 -13.40
CA THR A 61 -9.00 -19.12 -14.77
C THR A 61 -7.79 -20.03 -14.89
N THR A 62 -7.85 -20.98 -15.83
CA THR A 62 -6.74 -21.90 -16.11
C THR A 62 -5.65 -21.29 -17.00
N LEU A 63 -5.87 -20.08 -17.53
CA LEU A 63 -5.00 -19.43 -18.52
C LEU A 63 -4.22 -18.24 -17.92
N LEU A 64 -3.89 -18.29 -16.62
CA LEU A 64 -3.00 -17.31 -16.00
C LEU A 64 -1.56 -17.62 -16.41
N VAL A 65 -1.00 -16.79 -17.31
CA VAL A 65 0.36 -16.95 -17.84
C VAL A 65 1.22 -15.74 -17.49
N PRO A 66 2.56 -15.88 -17.39
CA PRO A 66 3.44 -14.73 -17.22
C PRO A 66 3.21 -13.67 -18.30
N SER A 67 3.20 -12.40 -17.92
CA SER A 67 3.16 -11.28 -18.86
C SER A 67 4.54 -11.11 -19.53
N PRO A 68 4.63 -10.58 -20.77
CA PRO A 68 5.90 -10.20 -21.37
C PRO A 68 6.73 -9.22 -20.51
N LEU A 69 6.10 -8.49 -19.60
CA LEU A 69 6.79 -7.62 -18.65
C LEU A 69 7.69 -8.39 -17.68
N GLN A 70 7.41 -9.67 -17.41
CA GLN A 70 8.16 -10.49 -16.45
C GLN A 70 9.63 -10.68 -16.86
N ASP A 71 9.92 -10.66 -18.16
CA ASP A 71 11.27 -10.78 -18.71
C ASP A 71 12.14 -9.58 -18.34
N LYS A 72 11.54 -8.38 -18.31
CA LYS A 72 12.21 -7.11 -17.96
C LYS A 72 12.13 -6.79 -16.46
N TYR A 73 11.03 -7.13 -15.81
CA TYR A 73 10.72 -6.77 -14.43
C TYR A 73 10.53 -8.03 -13.58
N ASN A 74 11.57 -8.45 -12.87
CA ASN A 74 11.55 -9.60 -11.97
C ASN A 74 12.01 -9.26 -10.56
N ALA A 75 13.26 -8.83 -10.39
CA ALA A 75 13.86 -8.44 -9.13
C ALA A 75 14.84 -7.30 -9.38
N LEU A 76 14.94 -6.40 -8.42
CA LEU A 76 15.89 -5.31 -8.47
C LEU A 76 16.44 -5.05 -7.06
N ILE A 77 17.76 -4.95 -6.96
CA ILE A 77 18.44 -4.57 -5.73
C ILE A 77 18.51 -3.04 -5.68
N ALA A 78 18.08 -2.46 -4.56
CA ALA A 78 18.17 -1.03 -4.33
C ALA A 78 19.62 -0.55 -4.21
N ASN A 79 19.82 0.76 -4.30
CA ASN A 79 21.14 1.41 -4.23
C ASN A 79 21.86 1.20 -2.89
N ASP A 80 21.14 0.80 -1.84
CA ASP A 80 21.71 0.45 -0.54
C ASP A 80 22.36 -0.95 -0.51
N GLY A 81 22.16 -1.76 -1.55
CA GLY A 81 22.65 -3.13 -1.66
C GLY A 81 21.96 -4.14 -0.73
N LYS A 82 20.91 -3.74 -0.01
CA LYS A 82 20.25 -4.53 1.04
C LYS A 82 18.76 -4.70 0.84
N THR A 83 18.11 -3.73 0.20
CA THR A 83 16.67 -3.75 -0.04
C THR A 83 16.42 -4.38 -1.40
N GLU A 84 15.61 -5.43 -1.45
CA GLU A 84 15.17 -6.06 -2.71
C GLU A 84 13.75 -5.62 -3.04
N LEU A 85 13.52 -5.30 -4.31
CA LEU A 85 12.21 -5.08 -4.92
C LEU A 85 11.91 -6.30 -5.79
N GLN A 86 10.89 -7.07 -5.43
CA GLN A 86 10.45 -8.24 -6.18
C GLN A 86 9.17 -7.91 -6.94
N MET A 87 9.11 -8.32 -8.20
CA MET A 87 8.06 -7.97 -9.17
C MET A 87 7.58 -9.21 -9.88
N LEU A 88 6.26 -9.38 -9.90
CA LEU A 88 5.60 -10.43 -10.67
C LEU A 88 4.53 -9.82 -11.57
N SER A 89 4.36 -10.39 -12.76
CA SER A 89 3.36 -9.96 -13.73
C SER A 89 2.80 -11.13 -14.52
N TYR A 90 1.48 -11.13 -14.66
CA TYR A 90 0.70 -12.16 -15.33
C TYR A 90 -0.42 -11.53 -16.16
N GLN A 91 -0.96 -12.30 -17.09
CA GLN A 91 -2.12 -11.96 -17.89
C GLN A 91 -3.05 -13.17 -18.02
N ALA A 92 -4.32 -12.92 -18.32
CA ALA A 92 -5.35 -13.94 -18.54
C ALA A 92 -6.42 -13.39 -19.50
N PRO A 93 -7.38 -14.19 -20.02
CA PRO A 93 -8.33 -13.74 -21.03
C PRO A 93 -9.12 -12.46 -20.68
N LYS A 94 -9.51 -12.28 -19.40
CA LYS A 94 -10.20 -11.06 -18.92
C LYS A 94 -9.26 -10.05 -18.22
N ILE A 95 -7.99 -10.41 -18.05
CA ILE A 95 -6.99 -9.66 -17.28
C ILE A 95 -5.89 -9.20 -18.23
N ARG A 96 -5.85 -7.89 -18.51
CA ARG A 96 -4.77 -7.27 -19.26
C ARG A 96 -3.44 -7.41 -18.53
N LEU A 97 -3.45 -7.12 -17.23
CA LEU A 97 -2.26 -7.20 -16.39
C LEU A 97 -2.62 -7.38 -14.92
N LEU A 98 -2.24 -8.51 -14.34
CA LEU A 98 -2.11 -8.71 -12.90
C LEU A 98 -0.65 -8.49 -12.55
N ARG A 99 -0.35 -7.56 -11.65
CA ARG A 99 1.04 -7.29 -11.24
C ARG A 99 1.17 -7.03 -9.76
N SER A 100 2.30 -7.46 -9.22
CA SER A 100 2.68 -7.22 -7.84
C SER A 100 4.09 -6.67 -7.76
N MET A 101 4.32 -5.72 -6.85
CA MET A 101 5.64 -5.30 -6.39
C MET A 101 5.67 -5.43 -4.88
N ASN A 102 6.63 -6.20 -4.37
CA ASN A 102 6.91 -6.35 -2.96
C ASN A 102 8.30 -5.77 -2.67
N ILE A 103 8.41 -4.92 -1.66
CA ILE A 103 9.68 -4.36 -1.19
C ILE A 103 9.82 -4.74 0.28
N GLN A 104 10.94 -5.34 0.63
CA GLN A 104 11.23 -5.69 2.02
C GLN A 104 12.62 -5.20 2.41
N SER A 105 12.67 -4.41 3.48
CA SER A 105 13.90 -4.00 4.15
C SER A 105 13.77 -4.11 5.66
N GLU A 106 14.85 -3.85 6.39
CA GLU A 106 14.83 -3.80 7.86
C GLU A 106 13.86 -2.74 8.42
N LEU A 107 13.58 -1.69 7.64
CA LEU A 107 12.85 -0.49 8.11
C LEU A 107 11.43 -0.37 7.55
N MET A 108 11.15 -1.01 6.41
CA MET A 108 9.83 -0.95 5.79
C MET A 108 9.48 -2.20 4.98
N GLN A 109 8.18 -2.38 4.79
CA GLN A 109 7.60 -3.27 3.79
C GLN A 109 6.64 -2.48 2.89
N VAL A 110 6.67 -2.74 1.59
CA VAL A 110 5.75 -2.16 0.61
C VAL A 110 5.13 -3.27 -0.21
N PHE A 111 3.81 -3.24 -0.34
CA PHE A 111 3.07 -4.14 -1.21
C PHE A 111 2.18 -3.32 -2.14
N ASP A 112 2.45 -3.40 -3.43
CA ASP A 112 1.61 -2.85 -4.49
C ASP A 112 1.11 -4.01 -5.36
N PHE A 113 -0.18 -4.29 -5.32
CA PHE A 113 -0.82 -5.32 -6.10
C PHE A 113 -2.06 -4.76 -6.79
N ALA A 114 -2.23 -5.06 -8.08
CA ALA A 114 -3.41 -4.63 -8.81
C ALA A 114 -3.70 -5.57 -9.97
N VAL A 115 -4.95 -5.54 -10.39
CA VAL A 115 -5.44 -6.27 -11.55
C VAL A 115 -6.15 -5.31 -12.47
N PHE A 116 -5.59 -5.14 -13.66
CA PHE A 116 -6.14 -4.33 -14.73
C PHE A 116 -6.91 -5.22 -15.71
N PRO A 117 -8.21 -5.01 -15.91
CA PRO A 117 -8.99 -5.79 -16.86
C PRO A 117 -8.67 -5.40 -18.31
N ASN A 118 -8.97 -6.30 -19.26
CA ASN A 118 -9.03 -5.93 -20.67
C ASN A 118 -10.19 -4.93 -20.90
N PRO A 119 -10.08 -3.95 -21.83
CA PRO A 119 -11.10 -2.91 -22.03
C PRO A 119 -12.50 -3.42 -22.40
N GLU A 120 -12.60 -4.64 -22.92
CA GLU A 120 -13.85 -5.34 -23.20
C GLU A 120 -14.60 -5.74 -21.92
N PHE A 121 -13.94 -5.75 -20.76
CA PHE A 121 -14.55 -6.01 -19.47
C PHE A 121 -14.45 -4.76 -18.60
N ASP A 122 -15.58 -4.08 -18.36
CA ASP A 122 -15.65 -2.84 -17.56
C ASP A 122 -15.49 -3.06 -16.04
N LEU A 123 -14.77 -4.11 -15.65
CA LEU A 123 -14.51 -4.47 -14.26
C LEU A 123 -13.84 -3.32 -13.49
N PRO A 124 -14.12 -3.18 -12.19
CA PRO A 124 -13.28 -2.39 -11.30
C PRO A 124 -11.81 -2.84 -11.37
N ILE A 125 -10.88 -1.92 -11.13
CA ILE A 125 -9.46 -2.23 -10.97
C ILE A 125 -9.25 -2.69 -9.53
N PHE A 126 -8.86 -3.95 -9.32
CA PHE A 126 -8.46 -4.38 -7.98
C PHE A 126 -7.17 -3.64 -7.59
N CYS A 127 -7.10 -3.08 -6.38
CA CYS A 127 -5.96 -2.29 -5.92
C CYS A 127 -5.68 -2.54 -4.44
N ALA A 128 -4.44 -2.93 -4.14
CA ALA A 128 -3.90 -3.06 -2.79
C ALA A 128 -2.54 -2.34 -2.73
N ASN A 129 -2.48 -1.25 -1.98
CA ASN A 129 -1.27 -0.46 -1.74
C ASN A 129 -1.02 -0.34 -0.24
N PHE A 130 -0.12 -1.17 0.27
CA PHE A 130 0.21 -1.24 1.69
C PHE A 130 1.64 -0.73 1.89
N PHE A 131 1.78 0.22 2.81
CA PHE A 131 3.07 0.73 3.25
C PHE A 131 3.19 0.53 4.75
N THR A 132 4.20 -0.21 5.18
CA THR A 132 4.38 -0.61 6.56
C THR A 132 5.77 -0.27 7.04
N THR A 133 5.84 0.24 8.26
CA THR A 133 7.05 0.51 9.03
C THR A 133 6.86 -0.08 10.41
N ALA A 134 7.92 -0.09 11.23
CA ALA A 134 7.86 -0.48 12.64
C ALA A 134 6.66 0.10 13.42
N ASN A 135 6.29 1.36 13.15
CA ASN A 135 5.32 2.09 13.97
C ASN A 135 4.03 2.44 13.24
N LYS A 136 3.91 2.15 11.95
CA LYS A 136 2.82 2.67 11.13
C LYS A 136 2.57 1.85 9.89
N ASN A 137 1.30 1.57 9.65
CA ASN A 137 0.74 1.04 8.42
C ASN A 137 -0.06 2.15 7.75
N ILE A 138 0.05 2.28 6.43
CA ILE A 138 -0.77 3.14 5.58
C ILE A 138 -1.31 2.24 4.47
N ILE A 139 -2.61 2.02 4.49
CA ILE A 139 -3.29 1.00 3.70
C ILE A 139 -4.32 1.64 2.79
N VAL A 140 -4.26 1.31 1.51
CA VAL A 140 -5.37 1.44 0.55
C VAL A 140 -5.68 0.05 0.03
N LEU A 141 -6.89 -0.45 0.25
CA LEU A 141 -7.43 -1.65 -0.38
C LEU A 141 -8.78 -1.33 -0.99
N ASP A 142 -8.95 -1.60 -2.27
CA ASP A 142 -10.17 -1.23 -2.99
C ASP A 142 -10.38 -2.07 -4.25
N LEU A 143 -11.62 -2.04 -4.72
CA LEU A 143 -11.98 -2.30 -6.11
C LEU A 143 -12.21 -0.92 -6.73
N ASN A 144 -11.16 -0.27 -7.22
CA ASN A 144 -11.27 1.09 -7.76
C ASN A 144 -12.22 1.08 -8.97
N PRO A 145 -13.24 1.94 -9.01
CA PRO A 145 -14.18 1.94 -10.11
C PRO A 145 -13.53 2.42 -11.40
N LEU A 146 -13.86 1.75 -12.51
CA LEU A 146 -13.42 2.20 -13.83
C LEU A 146 -14.11 3.52 -14.21
N HIS A 147 -15.41 3.62 -13.94
CA HIS A 147 -16.24 4.81 -14.22
C HIS A 147 -16.68 5.51 -12.94
N ASP A 148 -16.92 6.83 -13.01
CA ASP A 148 -17.23 7.65 -11.83
C ASP A 148 -18.50 7.20 -11.10
N VAL A 149 -18.35 6.71 -9.87
CA VAL A 149 -19.44 6.22 -9.02
C VAL A 149 -20.21 7.30 -8.27
N ILE A 150 -19.74 8.56 -8.32
CA ILE A 150 -20.46 9.70 -7.72
C ILE A 150 -21.55 10.17 -8.67
N SER A 151 -21.24 10.28 -9.97
CA SER A 151 -22.19 10.73 -10.99
C SER A 151 -22.89 9.61 -11.76
N GLN A 152 -22.24 8.45 -11.97
CA GLN A 152 -22.79 7.34 -12.77
C GLN A 152 -23.36 6.23 -11.87
N ARG A 153 -24.63 6.38 -11.50
CA ARG A 153 -25.32 5.44 -10.60
C ARG A 153 -25.40 4.02 -11.16
N ASP A 154 -25.60 3.85 -12.47
CA ASP A 154 -25.74 2.52 -13.08
C ASP A 154 -24.46 1.68 -12.91
N TYR A 155 -23.28 2.28 -13.10
CA TYR A 155 -22.00 1.60 -12.86
C TYR A 155 -21.79 1.30 -11.37
N LYS A 156 -22.13 2.27 -10.50
CA LYS A 156 -22.05 2.08 -9.05
C LYS A 156 -22.93 0.92 -8.58
N ASP A 157 -24.18 0.87 -9.03
CA ASP A 157 -25.15 -0.14 -8.62
C ASP A 157 -24.77 -1.52 -9.15
N LYS A 158 -24.29 -1.59 -10.40
CA LYS A 158 -23.81 -2.82 -11.04
C LYS A 158 -22.74 -3.52 -10.19
N TYR A 159 -21.79 -2.77 -9.64
CA TYR A 159 -20.60 -3.35 -9.00
C TYR A 159 -20.58 -3.28 -7.48
N TYR A 160 -21.16 -2.26 -6.85
CA TYR A 160 -20.94 -2.02 -5.40
C TYR A 160 -22.17 -2.23 -4.52
N LYS A 161 -23.38 -2.26 -5.09
CA LYS A 161 -24.62 -2.42 -4.31
C LYS A 161 -24.58 -3.64 -3.38
N ASN A 162 -24.13 -4.78 -3.92
CA ASN A 162 -24.05 -6.04 -3.18
C ASN A 162 -22.75 -6.17 -2.35
N LEU A 163 -21.78 -5.26 -2.52
CA LEU A 163 -20.51 -5.26 -1.79
C LEU A 163 -20.53 -4.34 -0.56
N MET A 164 -21.57 -3.52 -0.38
CA MET A 164 -21.67 -2.64 0.80
C MET A 164 -21.52 -3.38 2.14
N PRO A 165 -22.13 -4.56 2.38
CA PRO A 165 -21.91 -5.30 3.63
C PRO A 165 -20.43 -5.65 3.89
N LEU A 166 -19.67 -6.00 2.84
CA LEU A 166 -18.24 -6.27 2.92
C LEU A 166 -17.47 -4.99 3.30
N GLY A 167 -17.77 -3.88 2.63
CA GLY A 167 -17.17 -2.57 2.95
C GLY A 167 -17.43 -2.14 4.40
N LEU A 168 -18.66 -2.32 4.89
CA LEU A 168 -19.04 -1.95 6.26
C LEU A 168 -18.41 -2.85 7.31
N LYS A 169 -18.25 -4.15 7.04
CA LYS A 169 -17.53 -5.07 7.92
C LYS A 169 -16.11 -4.56 8.16
N TYR A 170 -15.39 -4.25 7.09
CA TYR A 170 -13.98 -3.85 7.21
C TYR A 170 -13.78 -2.39 7.61
N ALA A 171 -14.72 -1.48 7.32
CA ALA A 171 -14.69 -0.11 7.84
C ALA A 171 -14.71 -0.06 9.38
N LYS A 172 -15.34 -1.05 10.05
CA LYS A 172 -15.32 -1.18 11.51
C LYS A 172 -13.97 -1.71 12.04
N LEU A 173 -13.37 -2.67 11.33
CA LEU A 173 -12.13 -3.32 11.75
C LEU A 173 -10.88 -2.48 11.43
N LEU A 174 -10.91 -1.75 10.32
CA LEU A 174 -9.83 -0.93 9.79
C LEU A 174 -10.37 0.51 9.63
N PRO A 175 -10.35 1.31 10.71
CA PRO A 175 -11.00 2.62 10.73
C PRO A 175 -10.33 3.60 9.76
N TRP A 176 -11.11 4.60 9.36
CA TRP A 176 -10.71 5.62 8.39
C TRP A 176 -9.40 6.31 8.75
N GLY A 177 -8.48 6.40 7.78
CA GLY A 177 -7.13 6.92 7.96
C GLY A 177 -7.01 8.44 8.11
N GLY A 178 -8.13 9.17 8.28
CA GLY A 178 -8.18 10.64 8.32
C GLY A 178 -7.98 11.28 6.94
N LYS A 179 -7.59 12.55 6.90
CA LYS A 179 -7.46 13.29 5.63
C LYS A 179 -6.56 12.62 4.59
N LEU A 180 -6.97 12.71 3.33
CA LEU A 180 -6.26 12.25 2.14
C LEU A 180 -6.26 13.31 1.03
N THR A 181 -5.45 13.12 -0.01
CA THR A 181 -5.48 13.96 -1.23
C THR A 181 -6.90 13.96 -1.82
N SER A 182 -7.51 15.15 -1.94
CA SER A 182 -8.93 15.24 -2.30
C SER A 182 -9.23 14.64 -3.67
N GLU A 183 -8.33 14.82 -4.64
CA GLU A 183 -8.46 14.32 -6.00
C GLU A 183 -8.41 12.79 -6.07
N SER A 184 -7.80 12.10 -5.10
CA SER A 184 -7.79 10.64 -5.03
C SER A 184 -9.19 10.05 -4.85
N ILE A 185 -10.13 10.81 -4.29
CA ILE A 185 -11.51 10.34 -4.09
C ILE A 185 -12.23 10.03 -5.40
N LYS A 186 -11.81 10.67 -6.50
CA LYS A 186 -12.34 10.45 -7.87
C LYS A 186 -12.09 9.02 -8.37
N PHE A 187 -11.24 8.24 -7.69
CA PHE A 187 -10.83 6.90 -8.08
C PHE A 187 -11.13 5.85 -7.02
N PHE A 188 -11.80 6.21 -5.93
CA PHE A 188 -12.12 5.28 -4.85
C PHE A 188 -13.59 4.88 -4.87
N SER A 189 -13.84 3.62 -4.56
CA SER A 189 -15.20 3.09 -4.47
C SER A 189 -15.85 3.38 -3.10
N PRO A 190 -17.17 3.20 -2.97
CA PRO A 190 -17.86 3.28 -1.68
C PRO A 190 -17.40 2.25 -0.65
N ILE A 191 -16.67 1.20 -1.06
CA ILE A 191 -16.15 0.15 -0.17
C ILE A 191 -14.65 0.27 0.11
N VAL A 192 -13.98 1.34 -0.33
CA VAL A 192 -12.54 1.53 -0.10
C VAL A 192 -12.17 1.40 1.37
N ILE A 193 -11.05 0.73 1.64
CA ILE A 193 -10.36 0.75 2.92
C ILE A 193 -9.17 1.69 2.78
N TRP A 194 -9.33 2.91 3.29
CA TRP A 194 -8.23 3.83 3.55
C TRP A 194 -8.00 3.85 5.06
N ALA A 195 -6.89 3.27 5.51
CA ALA A 195 -6.62 3.09 6.93
C ALA A 195 -5.18 3.46 7.29
N LYS A 196 -5.01 3.96 8.51
CA LYS A 196 -3.69 4.17 9.15
C LYS A 196 -3.74 3.61 10.55
N PHE A 197 -2.81 2.72 10.90
CA PHE A 197 -2.78 2.11 12.23
C PHE A 197 -1.37 1.66 12.62
N THR A 198 -1.14 1.51 13.92
CA THR A 198 0.07 0.88 14.47
C THR A 198 -0.01 -0.64 14.33
N SER A 199 1.11 -1.29 14.03
CA SER A 199 1.13 -2.75 13.84
C SER A 199 0.71 -3.48 15.12
N SER A 200 -0.18 -4.45 14.97
CA SER A 200 -0.62 -5.40 16.00
C SER A 200 -1.13 -6.65 15.30
N GLN A 201 -1.11 -7.80 15.97
CA GLN A 201 -1.55 -9.06 15.40
C GLN A 201 -2.99 -8.96 14.86
N ASP A 202 -3.92 -8.46 15.67
CA ASP A 202 -5.33 -8.29 15.28
C ASP A 202 -5.52 -7.43 14.02
N LYS A 203 -4.76 -6.32 13.89
CA LYS A 203 -4.86 -5.45 12.71
C LYS A 203 -4.24 -6.09 11.48
N ASN A 204 -3.18 -6.84 11.65
CA ASN A 204 -2.52 -7.58 10.60
C ASN A 204 -3.41 -8.71 10.07
N ASP A 205 -4.05 -9.47 10.97
CA ASP A 205 -5.00 -10.52 10.62
C ASP A 205 -6.26 -9.96 9.95
N ALA A 206 -6.75 -8.81 10.45
CA ALA A 206 -7.85 -8.09 9.81
C ALA A 206 -7.49 -7.59 8.41
N LEU A 207 -6.27 -7.10 8.19
CA LEU A 207 -5.79 -6.67 6.87
C LEU A 207 -5.68 -7.85 5.90
N TYR A 208 -5.12 -8.97 6.33
CA TYR A 208 -5.02 -10.17 5.49
C TYR A 208 -6.40 -10.72 5.13
N SER A 209 -7.31 -10.80 6.11
CA SER A 209 -8.70 -11.21 5.87
C SER A 209 -9.42 -10.26 4.91
N ALA A 210 -9.22 -8.95 5.07
CA ALA A 210 -9.78 -7.94 4.16
C ALA A 210 -9.29 -8.16 2.74
N PHE A 211 -7.99 -8.32 2.55
CA PHE A 211 -7.39 -8.59 1.23
C PHE A 211 -8.00 -9.83 0.58
N MET A 212 -8.09 -10.94 1.33
CA MET A 212 -8.65 -12.18 0.80
C MET A 212 -10.10 -12.03 0.36
N GLU A 213 -10.96 -11.42 1.20
CA GLU A 213 -12.38 -11.27 0.89
C GLU A 213 -12.63 -10.26 -0.23
N TYR A 214 -11.87 -9.14 -0.28
CA TYR A 214 -11.96 -8.18 -1.38
C TYR A 214 -11.50 -8.81 -2.69
N TYR A 215 -10.42 -9.59 -2.67
CA TYR A 215 -9.90 -10.22 -3.87
C TYR A 215 -10.85 -11.31 -4.41
N LYS A 216 -11.39 -12.14 -3.52
CA LYS A 216 -12.44 -13.11 -3.87
C LYS A 216 -13.68 -12.42 -4.43
N ALA A 217 -14.11 -11.30 -3.84
CA ALA A 217 -15.23 -10.53 -4.38
C ALA A 217 -14.93 -10.02 -5.80
N TRP A 218 -13.72 -9.53 -6.06
CA TRP A 218 -13.30 -9.11 -7.40
C TRP A 218 -13.30 -10.28 -8.40
N LEU A 219 -12.82 -11.47 -8.00
CA LEU A 219 -12.83 -12.66 -8.85
C LEU A 219 -14.26 -13.11 -9.20
N VAL A 220 -15.20 -13.03 -8.25
CA VAL A 220 -16.62 -13.29 -8.52
C VAL A 220 -17.18 -12.29 -9.54
N LEU A 221 -16.82 -11.01 -9.44
CA LEU A 221 -17.20 -10.02 -10.47
C LEU A 221 -16.58 -10.37 -11.83
N MET A 222 -15.33 -10.83 -11.85
CA MET A 222 -14.65 -11.26 -13.07
C MET A 222 -15.33 -12.46 -13.72
N ASP A 223 -15.81 -13.43 -12.95
CA ASP A 223 -16.56 -14.57 -13.50
C ASP A 223 -17.85 -14.11 -14.17
N GLN A 224 -18.56 -13.19 -13.50
CA GLN A 224 -19.86 -12.66 -13.94
C GLN A 224 -19.74 -11.63 -15.07
N SER A 225 -18.54 -11.11 -15.35
CA SER A 225 -18.38 -10.07 -16.37
C SER A 225 -18.64 -10.61 -17.78
N ILE A 226 -19.43 -9.86 -18.52
CA ILE A 226 -19.76 -10.14 -19.92
C ILE A 226 -18.88 -9.26 -20.79
N GLU A 227 -18.33 -9.86 -21.84
CA GLU A 227 -17.53 -9.15 -22.84
C GLU A 227 -18.39 -8.11 -23.57
N GLU A 228 -17.95 -6.85 -23.53
CA GLU A 228 -18.52 -5.76 -24.31
C GLU A 228 -18.13 -5.91 -25.77
N LYS A 229 -19.11 -5.70 -26.67
CA LYS A 229 -18.93 -5.80 -28.12
C LYS A 229 -19.11 -4.46 -28.82
N ASP A 230 -19.73 -3.49 -28.15
CA ASP A 230 -19.87 -2.14 -28.67
C ASP A 230 -18.53 -1.40 -28.63
N VAL A 231 -18.00 -1.09 -29.82
CA VAL A 231 -16.70 -0.43 -29.99
C VAL A 231 -16.62 0.92 -29.28
N SER A 232 -17.75 1.66 -29.19
CA SER A 232 -17.77 2.96 -28.51
C SER A 232 -17.67 2.79 -26.99
N GLN A 233 -18.28 1.75 -26.44
CA GLN A 233 -18.21 1.43 -25.01
C GLN A 233 -16.82 0.88 -24.65
N ILE A 234 -16.24 0.01 -25.47
CA ILE A 234 -14.85 -0.47 -25.29
C ILE A 234 -13.88 0.72 -25.28
N LYS A 235 -14.03 1.66 -26.22
CA LYS A 235 -13.21 2.90 -26.24
C LYS A 235 -13.37 3.73 -24.97
N ARG A 236 -14.60 3.84 -24.44
CA ARG A 236 -14.85 4.53 -23.16
C ARG A 236 -14.19 3.81 -21.98
N ASN A 237 -14.25 2.48 -21.93
CA ASN A 237 -13.57 1.68 -20.90
C ASN A 237 -12.05 1.84 -20.99
N CYS A 238 -11.50 1.81 -22.20
CA CYS A 238 -10.08 2.00 -22.47
C CYS A 238 -9.61 3.38 -21.99
N GLU A 239 -10.32 4.45 -22.39
CA GLU A 239 -10.04 5.83 -21.98
C GLU A 239 -10.10 6.03 -20.46
N ALA A 240 -11.09 5.40 -19.80
CA ALA A 240 -11.24 5.48 -18.35
C ALA A 240 -10.08 4.79 -17.62
N GLN A 241 -9.64 3.61 -18.12
CA GLN A 241 -8.48 2.91 -17.58
C GLN A 241 -7.20 3.73 -17.82
N HIS A 242 -7.01 4.26 -19.03
CA HIS A 242 -5.89 5.10 -19.38
C HIS A 242 -5.80 6.32 -18.45
N ARG A 243 -6.90 7.06 -18.26
CA ARG A 243 -6.99 8.18 -17.31
C ARG A 243 -6.57 7.81 -15.88
N TYR A 244 -6.99 6.64 -15.40
CA TYR A 244 -6.58 6.12 -14.09
C TYR A 244 -5.06 5.88 -14.01
N LEU A 245 -4.50 5.20 -15.02
CA LEU A 245 -3.07 4.90 -15.07
C LEU A 245 -2.24 6.19 -15.15
N THR A 246 -2.65 7.14 -15.99
CA THR A 246 -2.02 8.46 -16.12
C THR A 246 -2.02 9.21 -14.79
N TRP A 247 -3.14 9.22 -14.06
CA TRP A 247 -3.22 9.83 -12.73
C TRP A 247 -2.25 9.20 -11.74
N ARG A 248 -2.25 7.87 -11.66
CA ARG A 248 -1.43 7.13 -10.70
C ARG A 248 0.06 7.29 -11.02
N ALA A 249 0.48 7.13 -12.26
CA ALA A 249 1.90 7.29 -12.62
C ALA A 249 2.46 8.67 -12.27
N GLU A 250 1.64 9.72 -12.36
CA GLU A 250 2.07 11.08 -12.05
C GLU A 250 2.00 11.41 -10.55
N LYS A 251 0.93 11.00 -9.85
CA LYS A 251 0.59 11.49 -8.49
C LYS A 251 0.66 10.44 -7.38
N ASP A 252 1.01 9.20 -7.68
CA ASP A 252 1.08 8.13 -6.68
C ASP A 252 2.04 8.48 -5.52
N PRO A 253 1.64 8.25 -4.25
CA PRO A 253 2.45 8.61 -3.10
C PRO A 253 3.75 7.81 -2.96
N GLY A 254 3.82 6.61 -3.53
CA GLY A 254 4.96 5.70 -3.47
C GLY A 254 6.17 6.15 -4.31
N HIS A 255 5.99 7.07 -5.25
CA HIS A 255 7.06 7.53 -6.15
C HIS A 255 8.30 8.02 -5.37
N GLY A 256 8.11 8.77 -4.29
CA GLY A 256 9.22 9.27 -3.48
C GLY A 256 10.01 8.17 -2.77
N VAL A 257 9.39 7.03 -2.45
CA VAL A 257 10.08 5.86 -1.87
C VAL A 257 10.92 5.19 -2.95
N LEU A 258 10.34 4.94 -4.14
CA LEU A 258 11.06 4.33 -5.26
C LEU A 258 12.28 5.18 -5.68
N LYS A 259 12.12 6.49 -5.86
CA LYS A 259 13.24 7.40 -6.20
C LYS A 259 14.41 7.28 -5.23
N LYS A 260 14.13 7.15 -3.94
CA LYS A 260 15.17 7.01 -2.91
C LYS A 260 15.88 5.65 -2.98
N LEU A 261 15.14 4.58 -3.28
CA LEU A 261 15.68 3.23 -3.36
C LEU A 261 16.51 3.01 -4.63
N ILE A 262 15.99 3.43 -5.79
CA ILE A 262 16.50 2.98 -7.10
C ILE A 262 16.89 4.15 -8.03
N GLY A 263 16.80 5.39 -7.55
CA GLY A 263 17.10 6.59 -8.34
C GLY A 263 15.95 7.02 -9.25
N GLU A 264 16.04 8.26 -9.76
CA GLU A 264 14.97 8.92 -10.52
C GLU A 264 14.62 8.18 -11.82
N THR A 265 15.62 7.81 -12.62
CA THR A 265 15.41 7.22 -13.95
C THR A 265 14.75 5.86 -13.88
N LEU A 266 15.23 4.98 -13.00
CA LEU A 266 14.65 3.64 -12.82
C LEU A 266 13.28 3.72 -12.14
N ALA A 267 13.07 4.63 -11.19
CA ALA A 267 11.75 4.83 -10.58
C ALA A 267 10.71 5.27 -11.62
N LYS A 268 11.07 6.17 -12.54
CA LYS A 268 10.20 6.59 -13.65
C LYS A 268 9.89 5.45 -14.62
N ASP A 269 10.90 4.68 -15.04
CA ASP A 269 10.69 3.50 -15.90
C ASP A 269 9.76 2.49 -15.21
N LEU A 270 10.04 2.14 -13.95
CA LEU A 270 9.24 1.18 -13.20
C LEU A 270 7.79 1.63 -13.00
N LEU A 271 7.58 2.90 -12.67
CA LEU A 271 6.22 3.44 -12.50
C LEU A 271 5.43 3.37 -13.80
N ARG A 272 6.00 3.89 -14.89
CA ARG A 272 5.30 4.02 -16.16
C ARG A 272 5.12 2.67 -16.86
N ASN A 273 6.18 1.88 -16.92
CA ASN A 273 6.26 0.72 -17.80
C ASN A 273 5.94 -0.60 -17.10
N PHE A 274 5.86 -0.63 -15.76
CA PHE A 274 5.46 -1.81 -14.98
C PHE A 274 4.23 -1.56 -14.11
N LEU A 275 4.32 -0.69 -13.10
CA LEU A 275 3.24 -0.49 -12.12
C LEU A 275 1.95 0.03 -12.76
N PHE A 276 2.10 0.90 -13.76
CA PHE A 276 1.00 1.51 -14.52
C PHE A 276 1.16 1.28 -16.03
N SER A 277 1.71 0.12 -16.42
CA SER A 277 1.78 -0.31 -17.83
C SER A 277 0.41 -0.23 -18.49
N GLY A 278 0.35 0.31 -19.71
CA GLY A 278 -0.88 0.65 -20.42
C GLY A 278 -0.98 2.14 -20.77
N ILE A 279 -0.13 3.02 -20.21
CA ILE A 279 -0.21 4.47 -20.50
C ILE A 279 0.11 4.76 -21.97
N ASP A 280 1.11 4.09 -22.54
CA ASP A 280 1.51 4.34 -23.93
C ASP A 280 0.65 3.54 -24.94
N GLU A 281 -0.02 2.48 -24.47
CA GLU A 281 -0.78 1.55 -25.31
C GLU A 281 -2.28 1.85 -25.36
N LEU A 282 -2.89 2.33 -24.25
CA LEU A 282 -4.34 2.51 -24.15
C LEU A 282 -4.83 3.88 -24.65
N GLY A 283 -3.95 4.87 -24.72
CA GLY A 283 -4.33 6.21 -25.14
C GLY A 283 -3.13 7.12 -25.42
N SER A 284 -3.41 8.32 -25.94
CA SER A 284 -2.39 9.32 -26.29
C SER A 284 -2.53 10.63 -25.52
N LYS A 285 -3.61 10.79 -24.75
CA LYS A 285 -3.82 11.97 -23.90
C LYS A 285 -2.76 12.03 -22.80
N LYS A 286 -2.24 13.23 -22.56
CA LYS A 286 -1.27 13.50 -21.49
C LYS A 286 -2.00 13.79 -20.18
N PHE A 287 -1.24 13.87 -19.09
CA PHE A 287 -1.78 14.16 -17.77
C PHE A 287 -2.61 15.45 -17.73
N LEU A 288 -2.12 16.54 -18.35
CA LEU A 288 -2.83 17.83 -18.39
C LEU A 288 -4.09 17.83 -19.26
N ASP A 289 -4.23 16.86 -20.19
CA ASP A 289 -5.47 16.72 -20.97
C ASP A 289 -6.62 16.17 -20.10
N TYR A 290 -6.29 15.36 -19.09
CA TYR A 290 -7.26 14.82 -18.12
C TYR A 290 -7.44 15.68 -16.88
N PHE A 291 -6.36 16.32 -16.44
CA PHE A 291 -6.28 17.06 -15.18
C PHE A 291 -5.73 18.48 -15.43
N PRO A 292 -6.43 19.31 -16.22
CA PRO A 292 -5.95 20.65 -16.56
C PRO A 292 -5.80 21.56 -15.34
N GLU A 293 -6.46 21.24 -14.22
CA GLU A 293 -6.28 21.96 -12.95
C GLU A 293 -4.85 21.90 -12.39
N TYR A 294 -3.99 21.02 -12.91
CA TYR A 294 -2.57 20.94 -12.57
C TYR A 294 -1.65 21.73 -13.51
N CYS A 295 -2.18 22.44 -14.51
CA CYS A 295 -1.35 23.22 -15.42
C CYS A 295 -0.79 24.46 -14.71
N CYS A 296 0.53 24.60 -14.70
CA CYS A 296 1.21 25.83 -14.26
C CYS A 296 1.17 26.90 -15.38
N GLU A 297 1.49 28.15 -15.05
CA GLU A 297 1.51 29.26 -16.01
C GLU A 297 2.50 29.04 -17.18
N ASP A 298 3.58 28.30 -16.93
CA ASP A 298 4.59 27.91 -17.92
C ASP A 298 4.21 26.66 -18.75
N GLY A 299 3.03 26.09 -18.51
CA GLY A 299 2.56 24.87 -19.17
C GLY A 299 3.10 23.56 -18.57
N ALA A 300 3.90 23.63 -17.49
CA ALA A 300 4.38 22.45 -16.80
C ALA A 300 3.30 21.82 -15.89
N ILE A 301 3.51 20.57 -15.49
CA ILE A 301 2.66 19.90 -14.48
C ILE A 301 3.05 20.42 -13.10
N ASN A 302 2.09 20.93 -12.34
CA ASN A 302 2.29 21.36 -10.96
C ASN A 302 2.81 20.20 -10.10
N GLU A 303 3.94 20.41 -9.43
CA GLU A 303 4.59 19.38 -8.61
C GLU A 303 3.80 18.97 -7.36
N LYS A 304 2.83 19.81 -6.93
CA LYS A 304 1.96 19.45 -5.81
C LYS A 304 1.22 18.16 -6.12
N ARG A 305 1.08 17.31 -5.09
CA ARG A 305 0.25 16.10 -5.18
C ARG A 305 -1.24 16.43 -5.29
N SER A 306 -1.64 17.57 -4.76
CA SER A 306 -3.03 18.00 -4.65
C SER A 306 -3.09 19.51 -4.86
N ILE A 307 -3.97 19.95 -5.74
CA ILE A 307 -4.27 21.35 -5.97
C ILE A 307 -5.28 21.83 -4.93
N VAL A 308 -6.25 20.98 -4.58
CA VAL A 308 -7.27 21.28 -3.56
C VAL A 308 -6.72 21.18 -2.13
N GLY A 309 -5.73 20.31 -1.93
CA GLY A 309 -5.21 19.94 -0.62
C GLY A 309 -5.87 18.68 -0.06
N LYS A 310 -5.56 18.36 1.20
CA LYS A 310 -6.09 17.16 1.85
C LYS A 310 -7.44 17.44 2.52
N SER A 311 -8.45 16.62 2.23
CA SER A 311 -9.80 16.71 2.80
C SER A 311 -10.27 15.34 3.33
N PHE A 312 -11.55 15.25 3.72
CA PHE A 312 -12.23 14.04 4.20
C PHE A 312 -11.61 13.48 5.49
N GLU A 313 -11.69 14.25 6.58
CA GLU A 313 -11.27 13.77 7.92
C GLU A 313 -12.06 12.53 8.34
N SER A 314 -13.34 12.44 7.95
CA SER A 314 -14.19 11.27 8.11
C SER A 314 -14.43 10.57 6.77
N ARG A 315 -14.87 9.31 6.81
CA ARG A 315 -15.22 8.52 5.63
C ARG A 315 -16.31 9.27 4.83
N PRO A 316 -16.10 9.57 3.54
CA PRO A 316 -17.02 10.40 2.76
C PRO A 316 -18.15 9.60 2.10
N TRP A 317 -18.38 8.35 2.51
CA TRP A 317 -19.53 7.54 2.11
C TRP A 317 -20.31 7.10 3.33
N ASN A 318 -21.64 7.19 3.27
CA ASN A 318 -22.51 6.70 4.33
C ASN A 318 -22.68 5.16 4.28
N SER A 319 -23.51 4.62 5.18
CA SER A 319 -23.74 3.17 5.28
C SER A 319 -24.36 2.54 4.02
N SER A 320 -25.08 3.32 3.21
CA SER A 320 -25.65 2.89 1.93
C SER A 320 -24.67 3.06 0.76
N GLY A 321 -23.47 3.60 0.99
CA GLY A 321 -22.48 3.87 -0.05
C GLY A 321 -22.74 5.16 -0.84
N GLU A 322 -23.63 6.04 -0.35
CA GLU A 322 -23.84 7.36 -0.92
C GLU A 322 -22.72 8.31 -0.50
N PHE A 323 -22.23 9.09 -1.46
CA PHE A 323 -21.20 10.08 -1.21
C PHE A 323 -21.78 11.27 -0.43
N VAL A 324 -21.20 11.55 0.73
CA VAL A 324 -21.61 12.63 1.65
C VAL A 324 -20.48 13.61 1.94
N GLY A 325 -19.33 13.47 1.25
CA GLY A 325 -18.11 14.23 1.53
C GLY A 325 -18.17 15.74 1.30
N ASN A 326 -19.26 16.26 0.71
CA ASN A 326 -19.50 17.70 0.56
C ASN A 326 -20.21 18.32 1.78
N ASN A 327 -20.74 17.50 2.70
CA ASN A 327 -21.45 17.96 3.87
C ASN A 327 -20.52 17.84 5.09
N SER A 328 -19.97 18.97 5.52
CA SER A 328 -19.37 19.16 6.85
C SER A 328 -20.38 18.95 8.01
N GLU A 329 -21.60 18.56 7.70
CA GLU A 329 -22.73 18.44 8.64
C GLU A 329 -23.57 17.21 8.27
N ALA A 330 -23.19 16.05 8.76
CA ALA A 330 -24.13 14.95 8.96
C ALA A 330 -23.75 14.29 10.29
N ASN A 331 -24.50 14.68 11.31
CA ASN A 331 -24.40 14.21 12.68
C ASN A 331 -24.46 12.67 12.78
N ILE A 332 -23.59 12.14 13.65
CA ILE A 332 -23.69 10.95 14.52
C ILE A 332 -24.19 9.64 13.89
#